data_AF-A0A5C3EEZ7-F1
#
_entry.id   AF-A0A5C3EEZ7-F1
#
_cell.length_a   1.000
_cell.length_b   1.000
_cell.length_c   1.000
_cell.angle_alpha   90.00
_cell.angle_beta   90.00
_cell.angle_gamma   90.00
#
_symmetry.space_group_name_H-M   'P 1'
#
loop_
_entity.id
_entity.type
_entity.pdbx_description
1 polymer ?
#
loop_
_entity_poly.entity_id
_entity_poly.type
_entity_poly.pdbx_seq_one_letter_code
_entity_poly.pdbx_strand_id
1 'polypeptide(L)'
;MLAPKSTHKRKRSSARSDKARKLGPARWIVNLIPSSSTSNSISAPPRNVAGPSRLEKLVHGHPFNRSLELILPLSFDANDATSDTSTPLPTSVQSLIERLHNLASSHRSYRARIPLSLLLDPIFVTAYLKAGSLIALSDPSGAPGLSPDLQDTVCIDGQGTLVLSLCKDTYQTLGLTGRASHFSRLASGRAGDRTSGPDSRFIVELPLLSPSFVPGKRGYQQALDRLRAWDRARAAALSTQQTIAQTHASSKLRASPQADVPVTYEHATWDVLFVWSPNRANAEAIAALGSSSSFINEIHFPEHLVRPEDVETFAIQAIDPVITDSIWIPTLNDPAQHPLANMCSENERHFAELKPTKDSTTVTWPAFQDGLQEAIEWAGLASLGATSVRTYTRPDATCVYSPPSPSKPGRTVKLNWAGSAGKPLLLSPLLISQMAAEVDRFVAQSNGIPSKKFREKAQWATLSCSGFPHAPLTWRAKVPFSSVYGAKELPGTKPSSPHKASEDASMTDASSSSSDDDEDSDSSLDMGDSRKRKPKKRSKRNIGKNQTEHTFTPSTGETGWVSFCLGSQAPVKGDGERGSRWVLVELVGTDTRS
;
A
#
# COMPACT_ATOMS: atom_id res chain seq x y z
N MET A 1 -25.37 28.19 -38.69
CA MET A 1 -24.83 26.81 -38.78
C MET A 1 -24.22 26.42 -37.44
N LEU A 2 -24.95 25.66 -36.61
CA LEU A 2 -24.47 25.17 -35.31
C LEU A 2 -24.29 23.66 -35.42
N ALA A 3 -23.04 23.20 -35.48
CA ALA A 3 -22.73 21.78 -35.56
C ALA A 3 -23.20 21.04 -34.28
N PRO A 4 -23.85 19.87 -34.41
CA PRO A 4 -24.31 19.10 -33.26
C PRO A 4 -23.10 18.54 -32.49
N LYS A 5 -22.91 18.99 -31.25
CA LYS A 5 -21.84 18.52 -30.36
C LYS A 5 -21.96 17.01 -30.14
N SER A 6 -20.94 16.27 -30.56
CA SER A 6 -20.82 14.81 -30.41
C SER A 6 -20.98 14.37 -28.95
N THR A 7 -22.14 13.79 -28.63
CA THR A 7 -22.47 13.22 -27.31
C THR A 7 -21.85 11.83 -27.10
N HIS A 8 -21.25 11.25 -28.14
CA HIS A 8 -20.82 9.86 -28.17
C HIS A 8 -19.52 9.59 -27.39
N LYS A 9 -18.61 10.57 -27.30
CA LYS A 9 -17.38 10.44 -26.48
C LYS A 9 -17.65 10.48 -24.97
N ARG A 10 -18.65 11.25 -24.50
CA ARG A 10 -19.00 11.35 -23.07
C ARG A 10 -19.71 10.11 -22.51
N LYS A 11 -20.44 9.36 -23.34
CA LYS A 11 -21.11 8.11 -22.91
C LYS A 11 -20.14 6.95 -22.68
N ARG A 12 -19.03 6.88 -23.42
CA ARG A 12 -18.05 5.78 -23.27
C ARG A 12 -17.13 5.96 -22.05
N SER A 13 -16.79 7.19 -21.68
CA SER A 13 -15.96 7.44 -20.48
C SER A 13 -16.74 7.19 -19.18
N SER A 14 -17.99 7.65 -19.11
CA SER A 14 -18.87 7.38 -17.96
C SER A 14 -19.13 5.88 -17.78
N ALA A 15 -19.42 5.14 -18.85
CA ALA A 15 -19.63 3.69 -18.78
C ALA A 15 -18.38 2.91 -18.31
N ARG A 16 -17.17 3.36 -18.65
CA ARG A 16 -15.92 2.76 -18.13
C ARG A 16 -15.72 3.06 -16.64
N SER A 17 -15.94 4.31 -16.23
CA SER A 17 -15.92 4.67 -14.80
C SER A 17 -17.00 3.96 -13.98
N ASP A 18 -18.18 3.71 -14.55
CA ASP A 18 -19.25 2.96 -13.90
C ASP A 18 -18.94 1.46 -13.81
N LYS A 19 -18.23 0.89 -14.79
CA LYS A 19 -17.81 -0.52 -14.73
C LYS A 19 -16.70 -0.74 -13.69
N ALA A 20 -15.79 0.22 -13.51
CA ALA A 20 -14.81 0.20 -12.43
C ALA A 20 -15.49 0.29 -11.04
N ARG A 21 -16.59 1.05 -10.93
CA ARG A 21 -17.43 1.16 -9.72
C ARG A 21 -18.32 -0.06 -9.41
N LYS A 22 -18.45 -1.01 -10.34
CA LYS A 22 -19.22 -2.26 -10.14
C LYS A 22 -18.45 -3.38 -9.46
N LEU A 23 -17.13 -3.25 -9.39
CA LEU A 23 -16.29 -4.20 -8.68
C LEU A 23 -16.34 -3.81 -7.19
N GLY A 24 -16.63 -4.77 -6.31
CA GLY A 24 -16.95 -4.53 -4.92
C GLY A 24 -15.92 -3.68 -4.15
N PRO A 25 -16.34 -3.03 -3.05
CA PRO A 25 -15.57 -2.06 -2.27
C PRO A 25 -14.35 -2.61 -1.50
N ALA A 26 -14.07 -3.91 -1.56
CA ALA A 26 -12.84 -4.50 -1.05
C ALA A 26 -12.28 -5.47 -2.10
N ARG A 27 -11.01 -5.26 -2.47
CA ARG A 27 -10.31 -6.16 -3.38
C ARG A 27 -9.07 -6.70 -2.69
N TRP A 28 -8.90 -8.01 -2.77
CA TRP A 28 -7.67 -8.68 -2.39
C TRP A 28 -6.86 -8.94 -3.64
N ILE A 29 -5.59 -8.53 -3.60
CA ILE A 29 -4.67 -8.77 -4.70
C ILE A 29 -3.60 -9.72 -4.20
N VAL A 30 -3.68 -10.94 -4.70
CA VAL A 30 -2.73 -12.00 -4.34
C VAL A 30 -1.51 -11.89 -5.25
N ASN A 31 -0.33 -11.87 -4.64
CA ASN A 31 0.97 -11.91 -5.28
C ASN A 31 1.70 -13.19 -4.82
N LEU A 32 2.01 -14.07 -5.77
CA LEU A 32 2.72 -15.32 -5.50
C LEU A 32 4.21 -15.13 -5.79
N ILE A 33 5.07 -15.28 -4.78
CA ILE A 33 6.48 -14.91 -4.87
C ILE A 33 7.34 -16.18 -4.73
N PRO A 34 8.09 -16.58 -5.77
CA PRO A 34 8.98 -17.73 -5.73
C PRO A 34 10.14 -17.51 -4.76
N SER A 35 10.69 -18.60 -4.23
CA SER A 35 11.98 -18.59 -3.53
C SER A 35 13.06 -18.14 -4.50
N SER A 36 13.49 -16.88 -4.45
CA SER A 36 14.58 -16.40 -5.29
C SER A 36 15.85 -17.20 -5.00
N SER A 37 16.34 -17.95 -5.98
CA SER A 37 17.68 -18.52 -5.90
C SER A 37 18.71 -17.39 -5.97
N THR A 38 19.50 -17.23 -4.93
CA THR A 38 20.93 -16.93 -5.10
C THR A 38 21.50 -18.08 -5.95
N SER A 39 21.52 -17.91 -7.26
CA SER A 39 22.09 -18.89 -8.18
C SER A 39 23.61 -18.86 -8.05
N ASN A 40 24.15 -19.70 -7.17
CA ASN A 40 25.54 -20.15 -7.30
C ASN A 40 25.60 -21.19 -8.43
N SER A 41 25.39 -20.77 -9.68
CA SER A 41 25.77 -21.55 -10.85
C SER A 41 27.19 -21.15 -11.24
N ILE A 42 28.13 -22.08 -11.09
CA ILE A 42 29.58 -21.90 -11.19
C ILE A 42 30.08 -21.55 -12.62
N SER A 43 29.21 -21.27 -13.60
CA SER A 43 29.62 -21.18 -15.02
C SER A 43 29.24 -19.91 -15.78
N ALA A 44 28.91 -18.80 -15.12
CA ALA A 44 28.71 -17.51 -15.80
C ALA A 44 29.59 -16.40 -15.20
N PRO A 45 30.13 -15.47 -16.01
CA PRO A 45 31.03 -14.43 -15.51
C PRO A 45 30.32 -13.52 -14.50
N PRO A 46 31.06 -12.92 -13.55
CA PRO A 46 30.48 -12.21 -12.41
C PRO A 46 29.88 -10.89 -12.90
N ARG A 47 28.57 -10.88 -13.14
CA ARG A 47 27.78 -9.65 -13.28
C ARG A 47 26.97 -9.42 -12.00
N ASN A 48 27.60 -8.64 -11.12
CA ASN A 48 27.07 -7.45 -10.46
C ASN A 48 25.66 -7.48 -9.82
N VAL A 49 25.66 -7.34 -8.49
CA VAL A 49 24.59 -6.84 -7.59
C VAL A 49 23.24 -7.52 -7.80
N ALA A 50 22.95 -8.53 -6.97
CA ALA A 50 21.61 -9.12 -6.88
C ALA A 50 20.58 -8.00 -6.63
N GLY A 51 19.73 -7.73 -7.63
CA GLY A 51 18.68 -6.73 -7.52
C GLY A 51 17.69 -7.05 -6.39
N PRO A 52 16.86 -6.08 -5.97
CA PRO A 52 15.93 -6.28 -4.88
C PRO A 52 14.96 -7.43 -5.18
N SER A 53 14.68 -8.25 -4.16
CA SER A 53 13.77 -9.39 -4.28
C SER A 53 12.36 -8.92 -4.68
N ARG A 54 11.52 -9.81 -5.25
CA ARG A 54 10.14 -9.45 -5.59
C ARG A 54 9.34 -9.00 -4.36
N LEU A 55 9.58 -9.62 -3.19
CA LEU A 55 9.00 -9.22 -1.92
C LEU A 55 9.44 -7.81 -1.51
N GLU A 56 10.73 -7.52 -1.59
CA GLU A 56 11.29 -6.19 -1.30
C GLU A 56 10.65 -5.12 -2.19
N LYS A 57 10.49 -5.37 -3.49
CA LYS A 57 9.80 -4.43 -4.40
C LYS A 57 8.34 -4.18 -4.00
N LEU A 58 7.63 -5.22 -3.54
CA LEU A 58 6.25 -5.09 -3.06
C LEU A 58 6.18 -4.27 -1.78
N VAL A 59 7.07 -4.54 -0.81
CA VAL A 59 7.16 -3.78 0.44
C VAL A 59 7.51 -2.32 0.16
N HIS A 60 8.47 -2.05 -0.73
CA HIS A 60 8.77 -0.68 -1.20
C HIS A 60 7.61 -0.03 -1.98
N GLY A 61 6.69 -0.83 -2.50
CA GLY A 61 5.46 -0.37 -3.14
C GLY A 61 4.44 0.24 -2.17
N HIS A 62 4.55 -0.05 -0.87
CA HIS A 62 3.69 0.45 0.20
C HIS A 62 4.51 1.31 1.19
N PRO A 63 4.65 2.62 0.94
CA PRO A 63 5.63 3.46 1.65
C PRO A 63 5.22 3.86 3.07
N PHE A 64 3.93 4.09 3.33
CA PHE A 64 3.45 4.64 4.60
C PHE A 64 3.00 3.54 5.55
N ASN A 65 3.96 2.86 6.16
CA ASN A 65 3.74 1.75 7.08
C ASN A 65 3.62 2.26 8.53
N ARG A 66 2.47 2.04 9.16
CA ARG A 66 2.18 2.44 10.56
C ARG A 66 2.58 1.36 11.55
N SER A 67 2.30 0.11 11.21
CA SER A 67 2.64 -1.03 12.06
C SER A 67 3.04 -2.25 11.26
N LEU A 68 3.83 -3.12 11.88
CA LEU A 68 4.16 -4.45 11.39
C LEU A 68 3.87 -5.46 12.51
N GLU A 69 3.23 -6.56 12.17
CA GLU A 69 2.96 -7.65 13.08
C GLU A 69 3.52 -8.96 12.49
N LEU A 70 4.21 -9.73 13.32
CA LEU A 70 4.64 -11.08 13.04
C LEU A 70 3.87 -12.05 13.95
N ILE A 71 3.23 -13.05 13.37
CA ILE A 71 2.71 -14.21 14.10
C ILE A 71 3.51 -15.43 13.65
N LEU A 72 4.08 -16.13 14.63
CA LEU A 72 4.85 -17.34 14.45
C LEU A 72 4.14 -18.52 15.12
N PRO A 73 3.43 -19.37 14.36
CA PRO A 73 2.80 -20.57 14.87
C PRO A 73 3.84 -21.66 15.17
N LEU A 74 3.81 -22.22 16.38
CA LEU A 74 4.64 -23.32 16.85
C LEU A 74 3.76 -24.54 17.13
N SER A 75 3.84 -25.55 16.27
CA SER A 75 3.06 -26.79 16.42
C SER A 75 3.83 -27.83 17.24
N PHE A 76 3.10 -28.64 18.02
CA PHE A 76 3.64 -29.79 18.73
C PHE A 76 3.56 -31.05 17.86
N ASP A 77 4.59 -31.90 17.95
CA ASP A 77 4.50 -33.26 17.40
C ASP A 77 3.65 -34.14 18.34
N ALA A 78 2.75 -34.95 17.77
CA ALA A 78 1.66 -35.63 18.50
C ALA A 78 2.10 -36.59 19.63
N ASN A 79 3.39 -36.90 19.74
CA ASN A 79 3.93 -37.81 20.75
C ASN A 79 4.30 -37.11 22.08
N ASP A 80 4.18 -35.78 22.18
CA ASP A 80 4.69 -34.98 23.33
C ASP A 80 3.59 -34.08 23.94
N ALA A 81 2.34 -34.57 23.99
CA ALA A 81 1.14 -33.83 24.40
C ALA A 81 1.07 -33.42 25.90
N THR A 82 2.16 -33.51 26.67
CA THR A 82 2.24 -33.14 28.08
C THR A 82 3.07 -31.88 28.33
N SER A 83 3.09 -30.94 27.38
CA SER A 83 3.82 -29.68 27.54
C SER A 83 3.03 -28.71 28.41
N ASP A 84 3.48 -28.54 29.66
CA ASP A 84 3.01 -27.49 30.56
C ASP A 84 3.25 -26.10 29.95
N THR A 85 2.35 -25.15 30.23
CA THR A 85 2.43 -23.72 29.84
C THR A 85 3.66 -22.98 30.35
N SER A 86 4.54 -23.64 31.11
CA SER A 86 5.80 -23.09 31.63
C SER A 86 7.02 -23.40 30.76
N THR A 87 6.87 -24.12 29.64
CA THR A 87 8.01 -24.46 28.79
C THR A 87 8.58 -23.20 28.10
N PRO A 88 9.90 -22.93 28.24
CA PRO A 88 10.52 -21.79 27.57
C PRO A 88 10.42 -21.93 26.04
N LEU A 89 10.45 -20.80 25.33
CA LEU A 89 10.48 -20.80 23.86
C LEU A 89 11.72 -21.56 23.34
N PRO A 90 11.63 -22.25 22.19
CA PRO A 90 12.79 -22.90 21.58
C PRO A 90 13.94 -21.90 21.35
N THR A 91 15.20 -22.31 21.56
CA THR A 91 16.38 -21.44 21.39
C THR A 91 16.42 -20.79 20.01
N SER A 92 16.02 -21.52 18.96
CA SER A 92 15.96 -20.97 17.59
C SER A 92 14.97 -19.80 17.46
N VAL A 93 13.84 -19.87 18.16
CA VAL A 93 12.82 -18.80 18.22
C VAL A 93 13.35 -17.63 19.04
N GLN A 94 13.99 -17.88 20.18
CA GLN A 94 14.62 -16.82 20.99
C GLN A 94 15.69 -16.08 20.18
N SER A 95 16.56 -16.79 19.47
CA SER A 95 17.56 -16.17 18.59
C SER A 95 16.95 -15.39 17.42
N LEU A 96 15.79 -15.82 16.89
CA LEU A 96 15.06 -15.02 15.88
C LEU A 96 14.56 -13.71 16.49
N ILE A 97 13.92 -13.77 17.65
CA ILE A 97 13.39 -12.59 18.36
C ILE A 97 14.52 -11.60 18.60
N GLU A 98 15.67 -12.07 19.11
CA GLU A 98 16.84 -11.23 19.38
C GLU A 98 17.40 -10.58 18.10
N ARG A 99 17.48 -11.31 16.98
CA ARG A 99 17.88 -10.72 15.68
C ARG A 99 16.91 -9.65 15.21
N LEU A 100 15.60 -9.89 15.33
CA LEU A 100 14.57 -8.92 14.95
C LEU A 100 14.59 -7.69 15.87
N HIS A 101 14.86 -7.87 17.16
CA HIS A 101 15.05 -6.79 18.12
C HIS A 101 16.28 -5.93 17.79
N ASN A 102 17.40 -6.56 17.43
CA ASN A 102 18.61 -5.85 17.00
C ASN A 102 18.37 -5.05 15.72
N LEU A 103 17.62 -5.59 14.75
CA LEU A 103 17.22 -4.88 13.54
C LEU A 103 16.30 -3.68 13.83
N ALA A 104 15.30 -3.85 14.68
CA ALA A 104 14.42 -2.75 15.09
C ALA A 104 15.22 -1.65 15.78
N SER A 105 16.11 -2.03 16.69
CA SER A 105 16.91 -1.09 17.50
C SER A 105 17.92 -0.29 16.70
N SER A 106 18.32 -0.74 15.51
CA SER A 106 19.23 0.00 14.61
C SER A 106 18.53 1.05 13.74
N HIS A 107 17.19 1.07 13.75
CA HIS A 107 16.37 1.99 12.98
C HIS A 107 15.71 3.05 13.86
N ARG A 108 15.47 4.23 13.26
CA ARG A 108 14.82 5.38 13.89
C ARG A 108 13.65 5.87 13.04
N SER A 109 12.63 6.38 13.71
CA SER A 109 11.58 7.21 13.10
C SER A 109 11.66 8.58 13.75
N TYR A 110 11.31 9.62 13.02
CA TYR A 110 11.32 10.99 13.53
C TYR A 110 9.93 11.60 13.42
N ARG A 111 9.58 12.48 14.35
CA ARG A 111 8.52 13.48 14.19
C ARG A 111 9.18 14.84 14.31
N ALA A 112 8.98 15.70 13.33
CA ALA A 112 9.50 17.06 13.39
C ALA A 112 8.42 18.06 13.00
N ARG A 113 8.39 19.20 13.69
CA ARG A 113 7.62 20.35 13.24
C ARG A 113 8.45 21.15 12.24
N ILE A 114 7.99 21.25 10.99
CA ILE A 114 8.76 21.84 9.90
C ILE A 114 7.96 22.90 9.12
N PRO A 115 8.64 23.86 8.46
CA PRO A 115 8.08 24.56 7.31
C PRO A 115 8.15 23.65 6.08
N LEU A 116 7.11 23.58 5.24
CA LEU A 116 7.12 22.69 4.07
C LEU A 116 8.21 23.05 3.07
N SER A 117 8.63 24.32 3.03
CA SER A 117 9.72 24.77 2.18
C SER A 117 11.06 24.08 2.49
N LEU A 118 11.25 23.48 3.68
CA LEU A 118 12.40 22.62 4.00
C LEU A 118 12.52 21.45 3.01
N LEU A 119 11.41 20.86 2.56
CA LEU A 119 11.41 19.68 1.69
C LEU A 119 11.93 19.99 0.28
N LEU A 120 12.05 21.28 -0.07
CA LEU A 120 12.65 21.74 -1.32
C LEU A 120 14.10 22.21 -1.12
N ASP A 121 14.59 22.32 0.11
CA ASP A 121 15.94 22.82 0.36
C ASP A 121 17.01 21.97 -0.37
N PRO A 122 17.91 22.57 -1.17
CA PRO A 122 18.86 21.80 -1.99
C PRO A 122 19.79 20.90 -1.19
N ILE A 123 20.17 21.32 0.02
CA ILE A 123 21.04 20.54 0.91
C ILE A 123 20.25 19.36 1.45
N PHE A 124 19.05 19.59 1.97
CA PHE A 124 18.16 18.54 2.47
C PHE A 124 17.80 17.51 1.38
N VAL A 125 17.46 17.97 0.18
CA VAL A 125 17.16 17.11 -0.97
C VAL A 125 18.37 16.28 -1.38
N THR A 126 19.56 16.87 -1.40
CA THR A 126 20.77 16.13 -1.77
C THR A 126 21.16 15.11 -0.70
N ALA A 127 21.02 15.47 0.57
CA ALA A 127 21.35 14.60 1.70
C ALA A 127 20.41 13.39 1.81
N TYR A 128 19.10 13.56 1.64
CA TYR A 128 18.14 12.50 1.97
C TYR A 128 17.37 11.92 0.78
N LEU A 129 17.01 12.74 -0.22
CA LEU A 129 16.27 12.27 -1.38
C LEU A 129 17.18 11.70 -2.48
N LYS A 130 18.37 12.29 -2.68
CA LYS A 130 19.32 11.78 -3.70
C LYS A 130 20.18 10.63 -3.17
N ALA A 131 20.55 10.66 -1.89
CA ALA A 131 21.42 9.63 -1.30
C ALA A 131 20.66 8.39 -0.78
N GLY A 132 19.33 8.43 -0.74
CA GLY A 132 18.50 7.35 -0.21
C GLY A 132 17.01 7.53 -0.50
N SER A 133 16.18 6.85 0.30
CA SER A 133 14.72 6.89 0.24
C SER A 133 14.18 7.61 1.47
N LEU A 134 13.86 8.89 1.34
CA LEU A 134 13.16 9.66 2.38
C LEU A 134 11.64 9.51 2.22
N ILE A 135 10.98 8.98 3.25
CA ILE A 135 9.53 8.94 3.35
C ILE A 135 9.10 9.92 4.43
N ALA A 136 8.11 10.75 4.11
CA ALA A 136 7.58 11.74 5.03
C ALA A 136 6.04 11.75 4.95
N LEU A 137 5.34 11.91 6.07
CA LEU A 137 3.88 11.99 6.11
C LEU A 137 3.44 12.97 7.20
N SER A 138 2.59 13.94 6.85
CA SER A 138 1.98 14.84 7.83
C SER A 138 1.14 14.06 8.85
N ASP A 139 1.34 14.36 10.12
CA ASP A 139 0.61 13.77 11.24
C ASP A 139 -0.79 14.41 11.34
N PRO A 140 -1.88 13.61 11.37
CA PRO A 140 -3.25 14.13 11.40
C PRO A 140 -3.61 14.70 12.77
N SER A 141 -2.79 14.48 13.82
CA SER A 141 -3.00 15.09 15.13
C SER A 141 -2.90 16.62 15.09
N GLY A 142 -2.26 17.18 14.05
CA GLY A 142 -2.22 18.62 13.75
C GLY A 142 -1.44 19.43 14.80
N ALA A 143 -1.04 20.64 14.42
CA ALA A 143 -0.54 21.61 15.39
C ALA A 143 -1.73 22.09 16.27
N PRO A 144 -1.58 22.16 17.60
CA PRO A 144 -2.61 22.67 18.49
C PRO A 144 -3.08 24.07 18.04
N GLY A 145 -4.38 24.23 17.78
CA GLY A 145 -5.00 25.50 17.39
C GLY A 145 -5.62 25.53 15.99
N LEU A 146 -5.14 24.69 15.05
CA LEU A 146 -5.75 24.57 13.72
C LEU A 146 -6.89 23.53 13.74
N SER A 147 -8.03 23.86 13.13
CA SER A 147 -9.24 23.05 13.15
C SER A 147 -8.99 21.66 12.50
N PRO A 148 -9.28 20.54 13.20
CA PRO A 148 -8.94 19.17 12.77
C PRO A 148 -9.81 18.60 11.62
N ASP A 149 -10.92 19.27 11.32
CA ASP A 149 -12.04 18.74 10.55
C ASP A 149 -11.88 18.83 9.01
N LEU A 150 -10.88 19.57 8.48
CA LEU A 150 -10.65 19.76 7.04
C LEU A 150 -9.16 20.01 6.70
N GLN A 151 -8.26 19.18 7.21
CA GLN A 151 -6.82 19.44 7.06
C GLN A 151 -6.23 18.91 5.75
N ASP A 152 -5.46 19.79 5.10
CA ASP A 152 -4.55 19.44 4.01
C ASP A 152 -3.53 18.39 4.49
N THR A 153 -3.21 17.42 3.63
CA THR A 153 -2.27 16.34 3.94
C THR A 153 -1.09 16.40 2.99
N VAL A 154 0.12 16.14 3.51
CA VAL A 154 1.37 16.21 2.72
C VAL A 154 2.18 14.95 2.95
N CYS A 155 2.78 14.42 1.88
CA CYS A 155 3.71 13.31 2.00
C CYS A 155 4.84 13.31 0.96
N ILE A 156 5.95 12.66 1.29
CA ILE A 156 6.99 12.26 0.34
C ILE A 156 6.95 10.75 0.23
N ASP A 157 6.85 10.26 -0.99
CA ASP A 157 6.61 8.86 -1.26
C ASP A 157 7.84 7.96 -1.11
N GLY A 158 9.05 8.50 -0.94
CA GLY A 158 10.33 7.77 -0.95
C GLY A 158 10.95 7.53 -2.32
N GLN A 159 10.32 8.02 -3.40
CA GLN A 159 10.91 8.11 -4.75
C GLN A 159 11.22 9.57 -5.12
N GLY A 160 11.08 10.48 -4.16
CA GLY A 160 11.34 11.89 -4.33
C GLY A 160 10.21 12.65 -5.00
N THR A 161 8.97 12.18 -4.87
CA THR A 161 7.78 12.97 -5.22
C THR A 161 7.15 13.51 -3.93
N LEU A 162 7.03 14.83 -3.84
CA LEU A 162 6.24 15.51 -2.81
C LEU A 162 4.79 15.61 -3.29
N VAL A 163 3.87 15.07 -2.51
CA VAL A 163 2.45 14.98 -2.84
C VAL A 163 1.64 15.75 -1.81
N LEU A 164 0.84 16.70 -2.29
CA LEU A 164 -0.05 17.53 -1.48
C LEU A 164 -1.49 17.13 -1.79
N SER A 165 -2.21 16.64 -0.80
CA SER A 165 -3.67 16.43 -0.85
C SER A 165 -4.35 17.62 -0.20
N LEU A 166 -4.84 18.52 -1.03
CA LEU A 166 -5.33 19.83 -0.63
C LEU A 166 -6.86 19.91 -0.67
N CYS A 167 -7.42 20.66 0.27
CA CYS A 167 -8.79 21.15 0.21
C CYS A 167 -8.93 22.17 -0.94
N LYS A 168 -10.17 22.38 -1.39
CA LYS A 168 -10.46 23.28 -2.52
C LYS A 168 -9.88 24.68 -2.32
N ASP A 169 -10.09 25.25 -1.14
CA ASP A 169 -9.72 26.64 -0.86
C ASP A 169 -8.19 26.79 -0.78
N THR A 170 -7.51 25.84 -0.13
CA THR A 170 -6.05 25.78 -0.12
C THR A 170 -5.48 25.61 -1.53
N TYR A 171 -6.03 24.70 -2.34
CA TYR A 171 -5.58 24.47 -3.71
C TYR A 171 -5.67 25.75 -4.56
N GLN A 172 -6.81 26.45 -4.50
CA GLN A 172 -7.03 27.69 -5.24
C GLN A 172 -6.09 28.81 -4.79
N THR A 173 -5.86 28.92 -3.48
CA THR A 173 -5.00 29.96 -2.89
C THR A 173 -3.52 29.69 -3.16
N LEU A 174 -3.07 28.45 -3.00
CA LEU A 174 -1.69 28.03 -3.22
C LEU A 174 -1.29 28.23 -4.69
N GLY A 175 -2.22 27.98 -5.62
CA GLY A 175 -2.03 28.27 -7.04
C GLY A 175 -1.01 27.36 -7.73
N LEU A 176 -0.75 26.18 -7.16
CA LEU A 176 0.04 25.13 -7.80
C LEU A 176 -0.83 24.29 -8.72
N THR A 177 -0.24 23.82 -9.82
CA THR A 177 -0.93 22.96 -10.79
C THR A 177 -1.13 21.57 -10.20
N GLY A 178 -2.38 21.14 -10.08
CA GLY A 178 -2.75 19.80 -9.62
C GLY A 178 -3.94 19.22 -10.38
N ARG A 179 -4.45 18.10 -9.89
CA ARG A 179 -5.62 17.38 -10.41
C ARG A 179 -6.66 17.17 -9.32
N ALA A 180 -7.94 17.13 -9.67
CA ALA A 180 -8.98 16.74 -8.71
C ALA A 180 -8.78 15.28 -8.29
N SER A 181 -8.85 15.00 -6.99
CA SER A 181 -8.78 13.63 -6.45
C SER A 181 -10.01 12.84 -6.90
N HIS A 182 -9.78 11.59 -7.32
CA HIS A 182 -10.86 10.68 -7.69
C HIS A 182 -11.52 10.02 -6.47
N PHE A 183 -10.83 9.98 -5.33
CA PHE A 183 -11.19 9.20 -4.15
C PHE A 183 -12.12 9.90 -3.17
N SER A 184 -12.17 11.24 -3.22
CA SER A 184 -13.04 12.05 -2.36
C SER A 184 -14.50 12.11 -2.82
N ARG A 185 -14.86 11.38 -3.89
CA ARG A 185 -16.27 11.23 -4.31
C ARG A 185 -16.95 10.16 -3.47
N LEU A 186 -17.38 10.52 -2.27
CA LEU A 186 -18.26 9.67 -1.46
C LEU A 186 -19.46 9.18 -2.28
N ALA A 187 -19.94 7.99 -1.93
CA ALA A 187 -20.78 7.10 -2.73
C ALA A 187 -22.16 7.62 -3.16
N SER A 188 -22.60 8.82 -2.76
CA SER A 188 -23.91 9.35 -3.13
C SER A 188 -23.87 10.06 -4.50
N GLY A 189 -23.32 9.40 -5.53
CA GLY A 189 -23.21 9.90 -6.92
C GLY A 189 -24.53 10.24 -7.65
N ARG A 190 -25.58 10.61 -6.92
CA ARG A 190 -26.76 11.28 -7.44
C ARG A 190 -26.40 12.72 -7.77
N ALA A 191 -26.28 12.99 -9.07
CA ALA A 191 -26.43 14.34 -9.60
C ALA A 191 -27.80 14.88 -9.17
N GLY A 192 -27.85 15.65 -8.09
CA GLY A 192 -29.08 16.21 -7.52
C GLY A 192 -29.20 16.10 -6.00
N ASP A 193 -28.34 15.32 -5.34
CA ASP A 193 -28.28 15.33 -3.88
C ASP A 193 -27.37 16.46 -3.41
N ARG A 194 -27.96 17.60 -3.03
CA ARG A 194 -27.22 18.76 -2.52
C ARG A 194 -26.53 18.48 -1.17
N THR A 195 -26.72 17.29 -0.59
CA THR A 195 -26.05 16.83 0.63
C THR A 195 -24.93 15.82 0.38
N SER A 196 -24.61 15.50 -0.89
CA SER A 196 -23.47 14.65 -1.23
C SER A 196 -22.12 15.41 -1.17
N GLY A 197 -21.61 15.61 0.05
CA GLY A 197 -20.18 15.71 0.38
C GLY A 197 -19.46 17.06 0.14
N PRO A 198 -19.04 17.80 1.20
CA PRO A 198 -18.26 19.04 1.10
C PRO A 198 -16.77 18.87 0.70
N ASP A 199 -16.22 17.66 0.69
CA ASP A 199 -14.76 17.45 0.61
C ASP A 199 -14.22 17.20 -0.81
N SER A 200 -14.33 18.17 -1.71
CA SER A 200 -13.56 18.08 -2.97
C SER A 200 -12.06 18.26 -2.67
N ARG A 201 -11.28 17.17 -2.77
CA ARG A 201 -9.81 17.19 -2.63
C ARG A 201 -9.08 17.32 -3.97
N PHE A 202 -7.93 17.97 -3.95
CA PHE A 202 -7.03 18.17 -5.09
C PHE A 202 -5.64 17.62 -4.77
N ILE A 203 -5.02 16.92 -5.72
CA ILE A 203 -3.68 16.36 -5.59
C ILE A 203 -2.71 17.21 -6.41
N VAL A 204 -1.66 17.72 -5.77
CA VAL A 204 -0.51 18.39 -6.39
C VAL A 204 0.71 17.49 -6.21
N GLU A 205 1.42 17.19 -7.31
CA GLU A 205 2.62 16.35 -7.32
C GLU A 205 3.82 17.18 -7.76
N LEU A 206 4.87 17.21 -6.94
CA LEU A 206 6.12 17.92 -7.19
C LEU A 206 7.27 16.90 -7.29
N PRO A 207 7.80 16.61 -8.49
CA PRO A 207 8.86 15.62 -8.66
C PRO A 207 10.23 16.23 -8.32
N LEU A 208 10.63 16.12 -7.05
CA LEU A 208 11.82 16.77 -6.48
C LEU A 208 13.15 16.25 -7.08
N LEU A 209 13.14 15.04 -7.65
CA LEU A 209 14.30 14.46 -8.32
C LEU A 209 14.31 14.66 -9.84
N SER A 210 13.30 15.32 -10.42
CA SER A 210 13.26 15.57 -11.85
C SER A 210 14.36 16.54 -12.28
N PRO A 211 15.09 16.29 -13.38
CA PRO A 211 16.06 17.25 -13.92
C PRO A 211 15.41 18.57 -14.36
N SER A 212 14.09 18.58 -14.59
CA SER A 212 13.32 19.81 -14.88
C SER A 212 12.99 20.63 -13.64
N PHE A 213 13.15 20.07 -12.43
CA PHE A 213 12.75 20.66 -11.16
C PHE A 213 13.98 20.86 -10.27
N VAL A 214 14.85 21.79 -10.68
CA VAL A 214 16.10 22.12 -9.97
C VAL A 214 16.14 23.60 -9.60
N PRO A 215 16.91 23.99 -8.56
CA PRO A 215 17.10 25.38 -8.18
C PRO A 215 17.47 26.27 -9.37
N GLY A 216 16.90 27.48 -9.42
CA GLY A 216 17.07 28.45 -10.51
C GLY A 216 16.11 28.28 -11.68
N LYS A 217 15.43 27.14 -11.84
CA LYS A 217 14.36 26.99 -12.85
C LYS A 217 13.05 27.60 -12.36
N ARG A 218 12.29 28.18 -13.29
CA ARG A 218 11.00 28.84 -13.00
C ARG A 218 10.02 27.95 -12.23
N GLY A 219 9.88 26.67 -12.60
CA GLY A 219 8.96 25.75 -11.93
C GLY A 219 9.34 25.47 -10.48
N TYR A 220 10.63 25.28 -10.20
CA TYR A 220 11.14 25.09 -8.85
C TYR A 220 10.95 26.37 -8.01
N GLN A 221 11.35 27.53 -8.56
CA GLN A 221 11.27 28.81 -7.84
C GLN A 221 9.82 29.16 -7.51
N GLN A 222 8.90 28.98 -8.47
CA GLN A 222 7.48 29.17 -8.25
C GLN A 222 6.96 28.27 -7.13
N ALA A 223 7.30 26.98 -7.13
CA ALA A 223 6.87 26.07 -6.08
C ALA A 223 7.42 26.48 -4.71
N LEU A 224 8.71 26.81 -4.62
CA LEU A 224 9.35 27.27 -3.40
C LEU A 224 8.69 28.54 -2.85
N ASP A 225 8.46 29.55 -3.70
CA ASP A 225 7.83 30.80 -3.29
C ASP A 225 6.40 30.60 -2.78
N ARG A 226 5.63 29.71 -3.44
CA ARG A 226 4.27 29.37 -3.00
C ARG A 226 4.26 28.62 -1.67
N LEU A 227 5.16 27.65 -1.48
CA LEU A 227 5.27 26.94 -0.21
C LEU A 227 5.73 27.86 0.92
N ARG A 228 6.71 28.75 0.68
CA ARG A 228 7.13 29.76 1.67
C ARG A 228 6.00 30.73 2.04
N ALA A 229 5.24 31.20 1.06
CA ALA A 229 4.07 32.04 1.32
C ALA A 229 3.01 31.29 2.14
N TRP A 230 2.83 29.99 1.88
CA TRP A 230 1.91 29.15 2.63
C TRP A 230 2.37 28.90 4.07
N ASP A 231 3.66 28.61 4.28
CA ASP A 231 4.27 28.49 5.61
C ASP A 231 4.02 29.76 6.44
N ARG A 232 4.25 30.95 5.85
CA ARG A 232 3.97 32.24 6.50
C ARG A 232 2.50 32.44 6.83
N ALA A 233 1.61 32.15 5.89
CA ALA A 233 0.17 32.31 6.10
C ALA A 233 -0.35 31.39 7.21
N ARG A 234 0.14 30.14 7.28
CA ARG A 234 -0.20 29.19 8.34
C ARG A 234 0.33 29.65 9.70
N ALA A 235 1.57 30.11 9.77
CA ALA A 235 2.16 30.62 11.01
C ALA A 235 1.40 31.84 11.55
N ALA A 236 1.01 32.77 10.66
CA ALA A 236 0.20 33.94 11.02
C ALA A 236 -1.21 33.56 11.50
N ALA A 237 -1.84 32.56 10.89
CA ALA A 237 -3.14 32.06 11.32
C ALA A 237 -3.06 31.44 12.73
N LEU A 238 -2.02 30.65 12.98
CA LEU A 238 -1.79 29.98 14.27
C LEU A 238 -1.52 30.99 15.39
N SER A 239 -0.71 32.03 15.14
CA SER A 239 -0.48 33.10 16.13
C SER A 239 -1.75 33.90 16.42
N THR A 240 -2.58 34.14 15.41
CA THR A 240 -3.87 34.83 15.57
C THR A 240 -4.84 34.00 16.44
N GLN A 241 -4.94 32.69 16.21
CA GLN A 241 -5.80 31.80 17.00
C GLN A 241 -5.35 31.69 18.46
N GLN A 242 -4.03 31.61 18.71
CA GLN A 242 -3.49 31.62 20.07
C GLN A 242 -3.82 32.93 20.81
N THR A 243 -3.76 34.07 20.11
CA THR A 243 -4.10 35.38 20.68
C THR A 243 -5.59 35.48 21.02
N ILE A 244 -6.48 35.00 20.13
CA ILE A 244 -7.94 35.01 20.35
C ILE A 244 -8.33 34.10 21.52
N ALA A 245 -7.71 32.92 21.66
CA ALA A 245 -7.95 32.02 22.78
C ALA A 245 -7.48 32.61 24.14
N GLN A 246 -6.57 33.59 24.12
CA GLN A 246 -6.01 34.20 25.32
C GLN A 246 -6.57 35.60 25.64
N THR A 247 -7.32 36.24 24.73
CA THR A 247 -7.84 37.60 24.96
C THR A 247 -9.26 37.83 24.40
N HIS A 248 -10.23 38.02 25.31
CA HIS A 248 -11.52 38.66 25.02
C HIS A 248 -11.41 40.19 24.93
N ALA A 249 -10.31 40.73 24.41
CA ALA A 249 -10.08 42.17 24.34
C ALA A 249 -9.69 42.60 22.92
N SER A 250 -10.63 43.32 22.30
CA SER A 250 -10.56 44.00 21.01
C SER A 250 -9.20 44.65 20.74
N SER A 251 -8.52 44.23 19.66
CA SER A 251 -7.70 45.16 18.87
C SER A 251 -7.54 44.70 17.41
N LYS A 252 -7.51 45.71 16.53
CA LYS A 252 -7.48 45.62 15.07
C LYS A 252 -6.22 44.92 14.56
N LEU A 253 -6.39 43.83 13.82
CA LEU A 253 -5.31 43.13 13.12
C LEU A 253 -4.82 43.93 11.90
N ARG A 254 -3.53 44.27 11.90
CA ARG A 254 -2.82 44.94 10.81
C ARG A 254 -2.22 43.86 9.91
N ALA A 255 -2.73 43.72 8.69
CA ALA A 255 -2.10 42.86 7.68
C ALA A 255 -0.76 43.49 7.26
N SER A 256 0.34 42.80 7.57
CA SER A 256 1.68 43.12 7.06
C SER A 256 1.94 42.27 5.82
N PRO A 257 2.10 42.86 4.62
CA PRO A 257 2.50 42.13 3.42
C PRO A 257 4.03 42.13 3.34
N GLN A 258 4.72 41.44 4.24
CA GLN A 258 6.17 41.26 4.13
C GLN A 258 6.50 40.00 3.35
N ALA A 259 6.54 40.11 2.02
CA ALA A 259 6.98 39.04 1.13
C ALA A 259 8.47 38.68 1.30
N ASP A 260 9.26 39.59 1.87
CA ASP A 260 10.74 39.52 1.93
C ASP A 260 11.33 38.88 3.20
N VAL A 261 10.53 38.53 4.20
CA VAL A 261 11.07 37.90 5.43
C VAL A 261 11.50 36.46 5.11
N PRO A 262 12.75 36.06 5.41
CA PRO A 262 13.20 34.69 5.19
C PRO A 262 12.38 33.71 6.03
N VAL A 263 12.09 32.54 5.47
CA VAL A 263 11.44 31.47 6.23
C VAL A 263 12.45 30.86 7.17
N THR A 264 12.08 30.82 8.45
CA THR A 264 12.85 30.28 9.58
C THR A 264 11.99 29.25 10.32
N TYR A 265 12.53 28.67 11.40
CA TYR A 265 11.79 27.79 12.30
C TYR A 265 10.50 28.40 12.87
N GLU A 266 10.35 29.73 12.93
CA GLU A 266 9.12 30.38 13.43
C GLU A 266 7.90 30.09 12.54
N HIS A 267 8.15 29.67 11.31
CA HIS A 267 7.14 29.35 10.32
C HIS A 267 6.83 27.84 10.28
N ALA A 268 7.47 27.05 11.14
CA ALA A 268 7.26 25.62 11.21
C ALA A 268 5.88 25.32 11.81
N THR A 269 4.96 24.81 10.98
CA THR A 269 3.56 24.55 11.38
C THR A 269 3.09 23.16 11.03
N TRP A 270 3.95 22.34 10.43
CA TRP A 270 3.62 20.99 9.99
C TRP A 270 4.30 19.98 10.88
N ASP A 271 3.52 19.23 11.64
CA ASP A 271 4.00 18.03 12.30
C ASP A 271 4.09 16.92 11.25
N VAL A 272 5.30 16.43 11.00
CA VAL A 272 5.57 15.45 9.94
C VAL A 272 6.38 14.29 10.51
N LEU A 273 5.93 13.08 10.21
CA LEU A 273 6.65 11.84 10.47
C LEU A 273 7.66 11.59 9.36
N PHE A 274 8.90 11.28 9.71
CA PHE A 274 9.97 10.97 8.78
C PHE A 274 10.58 9.62 9.06
N VAL A 275 10.93 8.95 7.97
CA VAL A 275 11.89 7.85 8.00
C VAL A 275 12.76 7.94 6.76
N TRP A 276 14.07 7.82 6.96
CA TRP A 276 15.02 7.74 5.87
C TRP A 276 15.55 6.31 5.76
N SER A 277 16.07 5.94 4.60
CA SER A 277 16.77 4.69 4.40
C SER A 277 17.87 4.93 3.38
N PRO A 278 19.14 4.65 3.71
CA PRO A 278 20.21 4.76 2.74
C PRO A 278 19.98 3.76 1.60
N ASN A 279 20.60 4.02 0.45
CA ASN A 279 20.64 3.03 -0.63
C ASN A 279 21.22 1.70 -0.12
N ARG A 280 20.74 0.58 -0.67
CA ARG A 280 21.07 -0.77 -0.17
C ARG A 280 22.56 -1.03 -0.01
N ALA A 281 23.38 -0.65 -0.98
CA ALA A 281 24.84 -0.81 -0.90
C ALA A 281 25.43 -0.07 0.31
N ASN A 282 24.91 1.13 0.61
CA ASN A 282 25.32 1.91 1.77
C ASN A 282 24.78 1.29 3.06
N ALA A 283 23.54 0.79 3.06
CA ALA A 283 22.97 0.10 4.22
C ALA A 283 23.78 -1.15 4.60
N GLU A 284 24.16 -1.95 3.61
CA GLU A 284 25.00 -3.15 3.80
C GLU A 284 26.42 -2.78 4.27
N ALA A 285 27.01 -1.71 3.73
CA ALA A 285 28.31 -1.21 4.18
C ALA A 285 28.26 -0.71 5.64
N ILE A 286 27.22 0.04 6.02
CA ILE A 286 27.02 0.51 7.41
C ILE A 286 26.85 -0.68 8.35
N ALA A 287 26.05 -1.69 7.97
CA ALA A 287 25.86 -2.89 8.76
C ALA A 287 27.15 -3.71 8.93
N ALA A 288 27.99 -3.78 7.88
CA ALA A 288 29.27 -4.49 7.92
C ALA A 288 30.33 -3.79 8.79
N LEU A 289 30.26 -2.47 8.94
CA LEU A 289 31.21 -1.70 9.75
C LEU A 289 31.05 -1.91 11.26
N GLY A 290 29.98 -2.59 11.72
CA GLY A 290 29.83 -3.06 13.09
C GLY A 290 29.95 -1.97 14.17
N SER A 291 29.81 -0.69 13.79
CA SER A 291 29.97 0.42 14.72
C SER A 291 28.76 0.46 15.63
N SER A 292 28.98 0.21 16.91
CA SER A 292 27.94 0.09 17.94
C SER A 292 27.12 1.36 18.18
N SER A 293 27.39 2.47 17.48
CA SER A 293 26.78 3.78 17.75
C SER A 293 26.19 4.52 16.55
N SER A 294 26.30 4.05 15.30
CA SER A 294 25.70 4.77 14.16
C SER A 294 24.35 4.18 13.76
N PHE A 295 23.28 4.97 13.90
CA PHE A 295 21.97 4.61 13.38
C PHE A 295 22.03 4.54 11.85
N ILE A 296 21.42 3.51 11.26
CA ILE A 296 21.48 3.30 9.80
C ILE A 296 20.78 4.46 9.06
N ASN A 297 19.83 5.13 9.71
CA ASN A 297 18.91 6.05 9.07
C ASN A 297 18.76 7.41 9.77
N GLU A 298 19.85 7.99 10.23
CA GLU A 298 19.83 9.29 10.90
C GLU A 298 19.40 10.45 9.97
N ILE A 299 18.56 11.34 10.49
CA ILE A 299 18.14 12.57 9.82
C ILE A 299 18.55 13.77 10.67
N HIS A 300 19.38 14.62 10.09
CA HIS A 300 19.77 15.92 10.61
C HIS A 300 18.88 17.00 10.00
N PHE A 301 18.16 17.72 10.86
CA PHE A 301 17.34 18.86 10.47
C PHE A 301 18.15 20.15 10.62
N PRO A 302 18.06 21.07 9.64
CA PRO A 302 18.78 22.34 9.72
C PRO A 302 18.17 23.26 10.79
N GLU A 303 18.99 23.65 11.78
CA GLU A 303 18.56 24.42 12.97
C GLU A 303 17.87 25.76 12.63
N HIS A 304 18.22 26.38 11.50
CA HIS A 304 17.60 27.63 11.06
C HIS A 304 16.15 27.46 10.57
N LEU A 305 15.74 26.24 10.19
CA LEU A 305 14.38 25.92 9.74
C LEU A 305 13.60 25.05 10.72
N VAL A 306 14.27 24.32 11.61
CA VAL A 306 13.64 23.39 12.55
C VAL A 306 14.34 23.54 13.89
N ARG A 307 13.59 23.81 14.96
CA ARG A 307 14.16 23.87 16.30
C ARG A 307 14.52 22.45 16.78
N PRO A 308 15.67 22.24 17.44
CA PRO A 308 16.00 20.93 17.99
C PRO A 308 14.93 20.35 18.93
N GLU A 309 14.27 21.20 19.72
CA GLU A 309 13.17 20.82 20.61
C GLU A 309 11.88 20.38 19.89
N ASP A 310 11.73 20.76 18.62
CA ASP A 310 10.60 20.39 17.78
C ASP A 310 10.84 19.05 17.05
N VAL A 311 11.99 18.40 17.28
CA VAL A 311 12.35 17.10 16.70
C VAL A 311 12.28 16.01 17.76
N GLU A 312 11.30 15.15 17.64
CA GLU A 312 11.19 13.92 18.43
C GLU A 312 11.79 12.75 17.65
N THR A 313 12.70 12.01 18.29
CA THR A 313 13.25 10.77 17.75
C THR A 313 12.64 9.58 18.46
N PHE A 314 12.06 8.67 17.70
CA PHE A 314 11.51 7.42 18.19
C PHE A 314 12.45 6.26 17.88
N ALA A 315 12.94 5.61 18.92
CA ALA A 315 13.50 4.28 18.79
C ALA A 315 12.38 3.29 18.50
N ILE A 316 12.59 2.42 17.52
CA ILE A 316 11.65 1.32 17.24
C ILE A 316 11.94 0.26 18.30
N GLN A 317 11.18 0.32 19.40
CA GLN A 317 11.42 -0.54 20.55
C GLN A 317 11.09 -2.00 20.23
N ALA A 318 11.90 -2.88 20.83
CA ALA A 318 11.60 -4.29 20.95
C ALA A 318 10.30 -4.48 21.74
N ILE A 319 9.30 -5.14 21.15
CA ILE A 319 8.08 -5.52 21.86
C ILE A 319 8.28 -6.90 22.47
N ASP A 320 7.88 -7.03 23.73
CA ASP A 320 7.85 -8.30 24.43
C ASP A 320 6.97 -9.30 23.66
N PRO A 321 7.45 -10.52 23.42
CA PRO A 321 6.67 -11.51 22.70
C PRO A 321 5.38 -11.84 23.45
N VAL A 322 4.24 -11.64 22.80
CA VAL A 322 2.96 -12.12 23.30
C VAL A 322 2.83 -13.58 22.91
N ILE A 323 2.99 -14.46 23.90
CA ILE A 323 2.84 -15.90 23.72
C ILE A 323 1.39 -16.26 24.02
N THR A 324 0.78 -17.09 23.17
CA THR A 324 -0.57 -17.62 23.42
C THR A 324 -0.56 -19.12 23.19
N ASP A 325 -0.76 -19.87 24.27
CA ASP A 325 -0.77 -21.32 24.28
C ASP A 325 -2.13 -21.91 23.94
N SER A 326 -2.14 -23.21 23.67
CA SER A 326 -3.36 -23.99 23.41
C SER A 326 -4.17 -23.40 22.26
N ILE A 327 -3.53 -23.21 21.10
CA ILE A 327 -4.13 -22.71 19.86
C ILE A 327 -4.18 -23.83 18.82
N TRP A 328 -5.25 -23.89 18.05
CA TRP A 328 -5.33 -24.69 16.83
C TRP A 328 -4.52 -24.02 15.72
N ILE A 329 -3.44 -24.64 15.28
CA ILE A 329 -2.55 -24.15 14.23
C ILE A 329 -2.85 -24.87 12.91
N PRO A 330 -3.26 -24.13 11.86
CA PRO A 330 -3.46 -24.67 10.52
C PRO A 330 -2.19 -25.24 9.91
N THR A 331 -2.31 -26.38 9.23
CA THR A 331 -1.20 -27.05 8.56
C THR A 331 -1.02 -26.50 7.14
N LEU A 332 -0.54 -25.25 7.02
CA LEU A 332 -0.47 -24.51 5.74
C LEU A 332 0.71 -24.91 4.82
N ASN A 333 1.56 -25.84 5.23
CA ASN A 333 2.80 -26.21 4.53
C ASN A 333 2.75 -27.58 3.84
N ASP A 334 1.67 -28.34 4.02
CA ASP A 334 1.49 -29.65 3.42
C ASP A 334 0.44 -29.58 2.27
N PRO A 335 0.84 -29.75 0.99
CA PRO A 335 -0.04 -29.67 -0.17
C PRO A 335 -1.10 -30.76 -0.19
N ALA A 336 -0.87 -31.90 0.48
CA ALA A 336 -1.87 -32.95 0.63
C ALA A 336 -2.97 -32.57 1.62
N GLN A 337 -2.69 -31.61 2.50
CA GLN A 337 -3.55 -31.23 3.63
C GLN A 337 -4.21 -29.87 3.44
N HIS A 338 -3.55 -28.92 2.77
CA HIS A 338 -4.07 -27.56 2.64
C HIS A 338 -3.86 -26.97 1.24
N PRO A 339 -4.90 -26.35 0.61
CA PRO A 339 -4.81 -25.78 -0.73
C PRO A 339 -3.70 -24.74 -0.89
N LEU A 340 -3.43 -23.92 0.13
CA LEU A 340 -2.40 -22.88 0.12
C LEU A 340 -0.97 -23.42 -0.05
N ALA A 341 -0.71 -24.64 0.40
CA ALA A 341 0.60 -25.28 0.27
C ALA A 341 0.88 -25.78 -1.15
N ASN A 342 -0.16 -25.86 -2.00
CA ASN A 342 0.02 -26.26 -3.39
C ASN A 342 0.69 -25.14 -4.17
N MET A 343 1.74 -25.51 -4.90
CA MET A 343 2.57 -24.60 -5.68
C MET A 343 1.75 -24.02 -6.83
N CYS A 344 1.07 -22.91 -6.58
CA CYS A 344 0.40 -22.17 -7.63
C CYS A 344 1.46 -21.31 -8.33
N SER A 345 1.80 -21.64 -9.57
CA SER A 345 2.60 -20.77 -10.42
C SER A 345 1.69 -19.83 -11.21
N GLU A 346 2.01 -18.53 -11.20
CA GLU A 346 1.33 -17.58 -12.07
C GLU A 346 1.60 -17.98 -13.53
N ASN A 347 0.55 -18.38 -14.25
CA ASN A 347 0.66 -18.72 -15.66
C ASN A 347 0.85 -17.42 -16.47
N GLU A 348 2.01 -17.25 -17.11
CA GLU A 348 2.40 -16.03 -17.84
C GLU A 348 1.41 -15.58 -18.94
N ARG A 349 0.41 -16.39 -19.29
CA ARG A 349 -0.47 -16.15 -20.45
C ARG A 349 -1.96 -15.96 -20.13
N HIS A 350 -2.50 -16.52 -19.05
CA HIS A 350 -3.96 -16.45 -18.77
C HIS A 350 -4.28 -16.51 -17.26
N PHE A 351 -4.95 -15.46 -16.75
CA PHE A 351 -5.41 -15.32 -15.36
C PHE A 351 -6.46 -16.36 -14.92
N ALA A 352 -7.18 -16.98 -15.86
CA ALA A 352 -8.34 -17.81 -15.52
C ALA A 352 -7.95 -19.24 -15.10
N GLU A 353 -6.74 -19.68 -15.43
CA GLU A 353 -6.32 -21.07 -15.26
C GLU A 353 -4.86 -21.13 -14.80
N LEU A 354 -4.67 -21.35 -13.50
CA LEU A 354 -3.42 -21.94 -13.00
C LEU A 354 -3.22 -23.26 -13.74
N LYS A 355 -2.03 -23.49 -14.31
CA LYS A 355 -1.69 -24.84 -14.76
C LYS A 355 -1.29 -25.64 -13.52
N PRO A 356 -2.01 -26.71 -13.15
CA PRO A 356 -1.51 -27.63 -12.14
C PRO A 356 -0.15 -28.15 -12.61
N THR A 357 0.84 -28.13 -11.73
CA THR A 357 2.09 -28.87 -11.93
C THR A 357 1.70 -30.32 -12.17
N LYS A 358 2.25 -30.94 -13.22
CA LYS A 358 1.64 -32.08 -13.94
C LYS A 358 1.26 -33.31 -13.12
N ASP A 359 1.69 -33.41 -11.86
CA ASP A 359 1.52 -34.60 -11.02
C ASP A 359 0.82 -34.37 -9.67
N SER A 360 0.34 -33.16 -9.34
CA SER A 360 -0.45 -32.95 -8.11
C SER A 360 -1.96 -32.96 -8.38
N THR A 361 -2.71 -33.63 -7.51
CA THR A 361 -4.18 -33.56 -7.46
C THR A 361 -4.63 -32.11 -7.60
N THR A 362 -5.37 -31.81 -8.66
CA THR A 362 -5.57 -30.45 -9.18
C THR A 362 -6.27 -29.54 -8.18
N VAL A 363 -5.51 -28.78 -7.39
CA VAL A 363 -6.07 -27.66 -6.62
C VAL A 363 -6.54 -26.61 -7.60
N THR A 364 -7.85 -26.37 -7.61
CA THR A 364 -8.47 -25.33 -8.42
C THR A 364 -8.23 -23.96 -7.79
N TRP A 365 -8.23 -22.89 -8.59
CA TRP A 365 -8.10 -21.52 -8.07
C TRP A 365 -9.13 -21.18 -6.96
N PRO A 366 -10.42 -21.56 -7.08
CA PRO A 366 -11.38 -21.38 -5.99
C PRO A 366 -10.94 -22.06 -4.69
N ALA A 367 -10.47 -23.30 -4.74
CA ALA A 367 -10.00 -24.00 -3.53
C ALA A 367 -8.76 -23.33 -2.92
N PHE A 368 -7.84 -22.82 -3.74
CA PHE A 368 -6.71 -22.01 -3.26
C PHE A 368 -7.17 -20.71 -2.60
N GLN A 369 -8.13 -20.01 -3.22
CA GLN A 369 -8.70 -18.78 -2.69
C GLN A 369 -9.41 -19.01 -1.35
N ASP A 370 -10.21 -20.08 -1.24
CA ASP A 370 -10.91 -20.44 0.00
C ASP A 370 -9.89 -20.75 1.11
N GLY A 371 -8.86 -21.56 0.81
CA GLY A 371 -7.79 -21.85 1.78
C GLY A 371 -6.98 -20.61 2.18
N LEU A 372 -6.73 -19.67 1.26
CA LEU A 372 -6.08 -18.40 1.57
C LEU A 372 -6.97 -17.52 2.45
N GLN A 373 -8.27 -17.46 2.18
CA GLN A 373 -9.23 -16.72 3.00
C GLN A 373 -9.29 -17.30 4.41
N GLU A 374 -9.40 -18.62 4.55
CA GLU A 374 -9.36 -19.31 5.85
C GLU A 374 -8.09 -19.00 6.64
N ALA A 375 -6.93 -18.99 5.97
CA ALA A 375 -5.65 -18.65 6.59
C ALA A 375 -5.59 -17.18 7.06
N ILE A 376 -6.15 -16.24 6.28
CA ILE A 376 -6.24 -14.82 6.65
C ILE A 376 -7.18 -14.62 7.83
N GLU A 377 -8.35 -15.27 7.81
CA GLU A 377 -9.33 -15.21 8.91
C GLU A 377 -8.73 -15.75 10.20
N TRP A 378 -8.06 -16.90 10.14
CA TRP A 378 -7.33 -17.46 11.28
C TRP A 378 -6.26 -16.50 11.80
N ALA A 379 -5.42 -15.95 10.91
CA ALA A 379 -4.35 -15.03 11.30
C ALA A 379 -4.90 -13.75 11.95
N GLY A 380 -6.01 -13.22 11.43
CA GLY A 380 -6.71 -12.09 12.02
C GLY A 380 -7.26 -12.40 13.42
N LEU A 381 -7.90 -13.56 13.61
CA LEU A 381 -8.41 -13.97 14.92
C LEU A 381 -7.27 -14.23 15.92
N ALA A 382 -6.17 -14.84 15.47
CA ALA A 382 -4.97 -15.04 16.28
C ALA A 382 -4.32 -13.71 16.69
N SER A 383 -4.24 -12.74 15.77
CA SER A 383 -3.77 -11.38 16.04
C SER A 383 -4.57 -10.71 17.16
N LEU A 384 -5.90 -10.83 17.11
CA LEU A 384 -6.83 -10.30 18.10
C LEU A 384 -6.83 -11.08 19.43
N GLY A 385 -6.12 -12.21 19.51
CA GLY A 385 -6.14 -13.08 20.69
C GLY A 385 -7.51 -13.71 20.95
N ALA A 386 -8.30 -13.93 19.89
CA ALA A 386 -9.67 -14.43 19.99
C ALA A 386 -9.72 -15.80 20.68
N THR A 387 -10.78 -16.03 21.46
CA THR A 387 -10.97 -17.32 22.15
C THR A 387 -11.34 -18.45 21.19
N SER A 388 -11.87 -18.14 20.01
CA SER A 388 -12.33 -19.11 19.00
C SER A 388 -11.20 -19.90 18.34
N VAL A 389 -9.95 -19.43 18.40
CA VAL A 389 -8.78 -20.17 17.87
C VAL A 389 -8.14 -21.10 18.90
N ARG A 390 -8.58 -21.08 20.17
CA ARG A 390 -7.98 -21.90 21.24
C ARG A 390 -8.53 -23.34 21.23
N THR A 391 -7.74 -24.29 21.71
CA THR A 391 -8.04 -25.74 21.63
C THR A 391 -9.07 -26.23 22.66
N TYR A 392 -9.13 -25.60 23.83
CA TYR A 392 -9.97 -26.02 24.96
C TYR A 392 -11.07 -25.03 25.31
N THR A 393 -11.23 -23.96 24.54
CA THR A 393 -12.32 -22.99 24.74
C THR A 393 -13.57 -23.49 24.04
N ARG A 394 -14.70 -23.36 24.73
CA ARG A 394 -16.01 -23.36 24.07
C ARG A 394 -16.27 -21.92 23.68
N PRO A 395 -16.16 -21.55 22.39
CA PRO A 395 -16.56 -20.22 21.98
C PRO A 395 -18.06 -20.02 22.26
N ASP A 396 -18.51 -18.76 22.27
CA ASP A 396 -19.91 -18.41 22.47
C ASP A 396 -20.82 -19.23 21.52
N ALA A 397 -22.04 -19.54 21.93
CA ALA A 397 -23.02 -20.28 21.13
C ALA A 397 -23.32 -19.60 19.78
N THR A 398 -23.02 -18.30 19.67
CA THR A 398 -23.16 -17.51 18.44
C THR A 398 -21.92 -17.54 17.55
N CYS A 399 -20.81 -18.13 17.99
CA CYS A 399 -19.57 -18.20 17.21
C CYS A 399 -19.66 -19.34 16.19
N VAL A 400 -19.74 -18.97 14.91
CA VAL A 400 -19.79 -19.92 13.78
C VAL A 400 -18.42 -20.27 13.21
N TYR A 401 -17.35 -19.70 13.76
CA TYR A 401 -15.99 -19.92 13.28
C TYR A 401 -15.46 -21.29 13.74
N SER A 402 -14.83 -22.01 12.81
CA SER A 402 -14.05 -23.21 13.08
C SER A 402 -12.64 -23.05 12.53
N PRO A 403 -11.58 -23.46 13.26
CA PRO A 403 -10.22 -23.44 12.75
C PRO A 403 -10.08 -24.21 11.43
N PRO A 404 -9.24 -23.73 10.48
CA PRO A 404 -9.02 -24.40 9.20
C PRO A 404 -8.57 -25.85 9.38
N SER A 405 -9.14 -26.77 8.62
CA SER A 405 -8.79 -28.19 8.70
C SER A 405 -7.80 -28.56 7.60
N PRO A 406 -6.71 -29.30 7.91
CA PRO A 406 -6.35 -29.83 9.22
C PRO A 406 -5.55 -28.84 10.09
N SER A 407 -5.83 -28.87 11.39
CA SER A 407 -5.12 -28.09 12.41
C SER A 407 -4.50 -29.00 13.49
N LYS A 408 -3.44 -28.52 14.14
CA LYS A 408 -2.75 -29.19 15.25
C LYS A 408 -2.73 -28.29 16.49
N PRO A 409 -2.76 -28.85 17.71
CA PRO A 409 -2.55 -28.04 18.91
C PRO A 409 -1.12 -27.47 18.92
N GLY A 410 -1.00 -26.24 19.40
CA GLY A 410 0.26 -25.52 19.45
C GLY A 410 0.16 -24.24 20.25
N ARG A 411 1.15 -23.35 20.05
CA ARG A 411 1.17 -21.99 20.58
C ARG A 411 1.61 -21.00 19.53
N THR A 412 1.25 -19.73 19.67
CA THR A 412 1.72 -18.66 18.79
C THR A 412 2.63 -17.71 19.54
N VAL A 413 3.68 -17.25 18.87
CA VAL A 413 4.48 -16.09 19.30
C VAL A 413 4.08 -14.91 18.43
N LYS A 414 3.64 -13.82 19.06
CA LYS A 414 3.27 -12.60 18.37
C LYS A 414 4.23 -11.47 18.73
N LEU A 415 4.82 -10.84 17.71
CA LEU A 415 5.59 -9.62 17.82
C LEU A 415 4.84 -8.52 17.07
N ASN A 416 4.79 -7.32 17.64
CA ASN A 416 4.22 -6.15 17.00
C ASN A 416 5.29 -5.05 16.97
N TRP A 417 5.27 -4.18 15.98
CA TRP A 417 6.06 -2.96 15.93
C TRP A 417 5.11 -1.85 15.51
N ALA A 418 4.72 -1.03 16.48
CA ALA A 418 3.75 0.05 16.29
C ALA A 418 4.05 1.21 17.24
N GLY A 419 3.58 2.40 16.88
CA GLY A 419 3.58 3.56 17.79
C GLY A 419 2.57 3.40 18.91
N SER A 420 2.80 4.05 20.05
CA SER A 420 1.82 4.13 21.14
C SER A 420 0.74 5.19 20.83
N ALA A 421 -0.35 5.17 21.60
CA ALA A 421 -1.38 6.19 21.48
C ALA A 421 -0.78 7.59 21.66
N GLY A 422 -0.94 8.46 20.65
CA GLY A 422 -0.38 9.81 20.63
C GLY A 422 1.06 9.93 20.11
N LYS A 423 1.76 8.82 19.87
CA LYS A 423 3.11 8.78 19.28
C LYS A 423 3.12 7.86 18.06
N PRO A 424 2.55 8.32 16.92
CA PRO A 424 2.52 7.50 15.71
C PRO A 424 3.94 7.20 15.22
N LEU A 425 4.14 5.98 14.73
CA LEU A 425 5.43 5.49 14.26
C LEU A 425 5.37 5.25 12.74
N LEU A 426 6.38 5.70 12.01
CA LEU A 426 6.53 5.42 10.58
C LEU A 426 7.65 4.40 10.37
N LEU A 427 7.31 3.22 9.87
CA LEU A 427 8.26 2.13 9.63
C LEU A 427 8.85 2.23 8.22
N SER A 428 10.19 2.09 8.13
CA SER A 428 10.84 2.07 6.82
C SER A 428 10.54 0.76 6.06
N PRO A 429 10.29 0.81 4.75
CA PRO A 429 10.23 -0.38 3.91
C PRO A 429 11.52 -1.23 3.96
N LEU A 430 12.67 -0.60 4.22
CA LEU A 430 13.95 -1.29 4.39
C LEU A 430 13.93 -2.19 5.62
N LEU A 431 13.51 -1.69 6.77
CA LEU A 431 13.39 -2.45 8.02
C LEU A 431 12.46 -3.65 7.82
N ILE A 432 11.28 -3.40 7.25
CA ILE A 432 10.29 -4.44 6.98
C ILE A 432 10.87 -5.53 6.07
N SER A 433 11.61 -5.14 5.02
CA SER A 433 12.25 -6.10 4.10
C SER A 433 13.34 -6.92 4.79
N GLN A 434 14.13 -6.31 5.68
CA GLN A 434 15.14 -7.02 6.49
C GLN A 434 14.49 -8.00 7.47
N MET A 435 13.43 -7.59 8.17
CA MET A 435 12.66 -8.49 9.05
C MET A 435 12.05 -9.66 8.27
N ALA A 436 11.49 -9.40 7.09
CA ALA A 436 10.95 -10.44 6.23
C ALA A 436 12.04 -11.44 5.78
N ALA A 437 13.26 -10.97 5.47
CA ALA A 437 14.38 -11.83 5.12
C ALA A 437 14.85 -12.70 6.31
N GLU A 438 14.83 -12.19 7.54
CA GLU A 438 15.13 -12.97 8.75
C GLU A 438 14.08 -14.05 9.01
N VAL A 439 12.80 -13.72 8.86
CA VAL A 439 11.68 -14.66 8.98
C VAL A 439 11.78 -15.74 7.91
N ASP A 440 12.07 -15.36 6.66
CA ASP A 440 12.31 -16.31 5.57
C ASP A 440 13.43 -17.29 5.92
N ARG A 441 14.58 -16.78 6.36
CA ARG A 441 15.71 -17.64 6.71
C ARG A 441 15.36 -18.60 7.85
N PHE A 442 14.65 -18.12 8.87
CA PHE A 442 14.23 -18.93 10.00
C PHE A 442 13.28 -20.06 9.58
N VAL A 443 12.20 -19.73 8.85
CA VAL A 443 11.24 -20.73 8.35
C VAL A 443 11.92 -21.74 7.43
N ALA A 444 12.99 -21.35 6.72
CA ALA A 444 13.73 -22.25 5.84
C ALA A 444 14.47 -23.32 6.66
N GLN A 445 15.15 -22.86 7.70
CA GLN A 445 15.98 -23.68 8.58
C GLN A 445 15.12 -24.63 9.43
N SER A 446 13.96 -24.16 9.91
CA SER A 446 13.05 -24.98 10.73
C SER A 446 12.50 -26.20 9.97
N ASN A 447 12.38 -26.13 8.64
CA ASN A 447 11.88 -27.23 7.81
C ASN A 447 12.98 -28.18 7.30
N GLY A 448 14.24 -27.74 7.25
CA GLY A 448 15.35 -28.52 6.70
C GLY A 448 15.97 -29.57 7.63
N ILE A 449 15.65 -29.55 8.93
CA ILE A 449 16.27 -30.43 9.93
C ILE A 449 15.33 -31.62 10.23
N PRO A 450 15.66 -32.85 9.81
CA PRO A 450 14.88 -34.04 10.15
C PRO A 450 14.94 -34.28 11.67
N SER A 451 13.87 -33.93 12.35
CA SER A 451 13.87 -33.77 13.80
C SER A 451 13.32 -34.99 14.53
N LYS A 452 14.23 -35.75 15.13
CA LYS A 452 13.97 -36.46 16.40
C LYS A 452 14.27 -35.58 17.65
N LYS A 453 14.72 -34.32 17.47
CA LYS A 453 15.30 -33.50 18.56
C LYS A 453 14.53 -32.24 18.96
N PHE A 454 13.62 -31.71 18.13
CA PHE A 454 12.87 -30.49 18.42
C PHE A 454 11.40 -30.81 18.70
N ARG A 455 10.92 -30.42 19.88
CA ARG A 455 9.53 -30.60 20.35
C ARG A 455 8.53 -29.66 19.66
N GLU A 456 9.00 -28.51 19.21
CA GLU A 456 8.18 -27.45 18.59
C GLU A 456 8.84 -26.97 17.29
N LYS A 457 8.03 -26.79 16.24
CA LYS A 457 8.50 -26.33 14.93
C LYS A 457 7.59 -25.24 14.38
N ALA A 458 8.22 -24.22 13.81
CA ALA A 458 7.56 -23.23 12.97
C ALA A 458 7.63 -23.66 11.52
N GLN A 459 6.50 -24.04 10.94
CA GLN A 459 6.42 -24.50 9.55
C GLN A 459 6.16 -23.36 8.57
N TRP A 460 5.55 -22.28 9.06
CA TRP A 460 5.23 -21.07 8.32
C TRP A 460 5.17 -19.88 9.30
N ALA A 461 5.08 -18.67 8.77
CA ALA A 461 4.90 -17.44 9.55
C ALA A 461 4.02 -16.45 8.79
N THR A 462 3.37 -15.52 9.49
CA THR A 462 2.65 -14.40 8.86
C THR A 462 3.26 -13.06 9.23
N LEU A 463 3.41 -12.21 8.22
CA LEU A 463 3.67 -10.78 8.41
C LEU A 463 2.46 -9.98 7.96
N SER A 464 1.97 -9.10 8.82
CA SER A 464 0.87 -8.18 8.51
C SER A 464 1.34 -6.75 8.70
N CYS A 465 1.08 -5.88 7.73
CA CYS A 465 1.43 -4.48 7.80
C CYS A 465 0.19 -3.62 7.63
N SER A 466 -0.02 -2.69 8.57
CA SER A 466 -1.04 -1.65 8.47
C SER A 466 -0.41 -0.33 8.05
N GLY A 467 -1.06 0.37 7.13
CA GLY A 467 -0.72 1.71 6.68
C GLY A 467 -1.48 2.79 7.44
N PHE A 468 -1.21 4.04 7.07
CA PHE A 468 -1.93 5.19 7.60
C PHE A 468 -3.23 5.43 6.81
N PRO A 469 -4.40 5.51 7.46
CA PRO A 469 -5.68 5.69 6.77
C PRO A 469 -5.80 7.07 6.08
N HIS A 470 -5.06 8.06 6.55
CA HIS A 470 -5.04 9.42 5.98
C HIS A 470 -3.97 9.62 4.92
N ALA A 471 -3.14 8.61 4.61
CA ALA A 471 -2.09 8.75 3.60
C ALA A 471 -2.69 9.06 2.22
N PRO A 472 -2.23 10.13 1.53
CA PRO A 472 -2.76 10.49 0.21
C PRO A 472 -2.56 9.41 -0.87
N LEU A 473 -1.53 8.58 -0.68
CA LEU A 473 -1.15 7.49 -1.56
C LEU A 473 -0.86 6.26 -0.71
N THR A 474 -1.55 5.15 -0.98
CA THR A 474 -1.35 3.93 -0.19
C THR A 474 -0.38 2.97 -0.89
N TRP A 475 -0.38 2.99 -2.22
CA TRP A 475 0.47 2.16 -3.06
C TRP A 475 1.09 3.00 -4.18
N ARG A 476 2.41 2.88 -4.37
CA ARG A 476 3.14 3.59 -5.45
C ARG A 476 2.75 3.08 -6.83
N ALA A 477 2.48 1.78 -6.96
CA ALA A 477 2.14 1.18 -8.24
C ALA A 477 0.72 1.59 -8.68
N LYS A 478 0.60 2.19 -9.87
CA LYS A 478 -0.69 2.57 -10.48
C LYS A 478 -1.62 1.39 -10.72
N VAL A 479 -1.00 0.22 -10.91
CA VAL A 479 -1.66 -1.05 -11.17
C VAL A 479 -1.21 -2.06 -10.12
N PRO A 480 -2.06 -3.06 -9.81
CA PRO A 480 -1.70 -4.23 -9.02
C PRO A 480 -0.35 -4.81 -9.45
N PHE A 481 0.54 -5.15 -8.51
CA PHE A 481 1.85 -5.69 -8.88
C PHE A 481 1.77 -7.01 -9.64
N SER A 482 0.69 -7.78 -9.45
CA SER A 482 0.36 -8.93 -10.28
C SER A 482 0.36 -8.57 -11.78
N SER A 483 -0.14 -7.39 -12.16
CA SER A 483 -0.14 -6.94 -13.57
C SER A 483 1.23 -6.52 -14.12
N VAL A 484 2.17 -6.14 -13.26
CA VAL A 484 3.52 -5.69 -13.66
C VAL A 484 4.43 -6.88 -13.99
N TYR A 485 4.18 -8.05 -13.40
CA TYR A 485 5.05 -9.24 -13.50
C TYR A 485 4.49 -10.36 -14.39
N GLY A 486 3.62 -10.02 -15.35
CA GLY A 486 3.16 -10.95 -16.39
C GLY A 486 1.66 -10.93 -16.65
N ALA A 487 0.88 -10.27 -15.80
CA ALA A 487 -0.55 -10.23 -15.98
C ALA A 487 -0.97 -9.06 -16.89
N LYS A 488 -1.00 -9.32 -18.20
CA LYS A 488 -1.62 -8.41 -19.16
C LYS A 488 -3.05 -8.08 -18.69
N GLU A 489 -3.40 -6.79 -18.66
CA GLU A 489 -4.80 -6.38 -18.52
C GLU A 489 -5.64 -7.18 -19.52
N LEU A 490 -6.74 -7.76 -19.05
CA LEU A 490 -7.72 -8.44 -19.91
C LEU A 490 -7.97 -7.55 -21.13
N PRO A 491 -7.75 -8.03 -22.37
CA PRO A 491 -7.99 -7.22 -23.54
C PRO A 491 -9.44 -6.79 -23.50
N GLY A 492 -9.67 -5.51 -23.23
CA GLY A 492 -11.00 -4.94 -23.26
C GLY A 492 -11.52 -5.08 -24.67
N THR A 493 -12.34 -6.12 -24.91
CA THR A 493 -13.13 -6.41 -26.12
C THR A 493 -13.03 -5.31 -27.19
N LYS A 494 -11.91 -5.30 -27.91
CA LYS A 494 -11.84 -4.65 -29.20
C LYS A 494 -12.46 -5.68 -30.16
N PRO A 495 -13.54 -5.37 -30.88
CA PRO A 495 -13.98 -6.24 -31.94
C PRO A 495 -12.83 -6.35 -32.94
N SER A 496 -12.34 -7.57 -33.14
CA SER A 496 -11.39 -7.92 -34.18
C SER A 496 -12.06 -7.71 -35.53
N SER A 497 -11.61 -6.71 -36.29
CA SER A 497 -11.85 -6.67 -37.73
C SER A 497 -10.92 -7.67 -38.43
N PRO A 498 -11.39 -8.41 -39.44
CA PRO A 498 -10.57 -9.43 -40.08
C PRO A 498 -9.55 -8.82 -41.06
N HIS A 499 -8.41 -9.52 -41.14
CA HIS A 499 -7.31 -9.49 -42.10
C HIS A 499 -7.38 -8.56 -43.33
N LYS A 500 -6.24 -7.90 -43.61
CA LYS A 500 -5.54 -8.05 -44.91
C LYS A 500 -4.04 -7.77 -44.78
N ALA A 501 -3.28 -8.54 -45.55
CA ALA A 501 -1.82 -8.54 -45.62
C ALA A 501 -1.30 -7.61 -46.74
N SER A 502 0.02 -7.37 -46.64
CA SER A 502 1.02 -6.95 -47.64
C SER A 502 1.02 -5.52 -48.21
N GLU A 503 2.16 -4.87 -47.93
CA GLU A 503 3.09 -4.19 -48.86
C GLU A 503 2.78 -2.79 -49.44
N ASP A 504 3.73 -1.91 -49.10
CA ASP A 504 4.49 -0.95 -49.92
C ASP A 504 3.88 0.26 -50.65
N ALA A 505 4.55 1.38 -50.36
CA ALA A 505 5.01 2.45 -51.23
C ALA A 505 4.11 3.66 -51.59
N SER A 506 4.74 4.82 -51.37
CA SER A 506 4.77 6.07 -52.14
C SER A 506 3.54 6.99 -52.24
N MET A 507 3.73 8.19 -51.68
CA MET A 507 3.66 9.51 -52.35
C MET A 507 2.72 9.65 -53.57
N THR A 508 1.72 10.55 -53.50
CA THR A 508 1.69 11.88 -54.17
C THR A 508 0.30 12.52 -54.12
N ASP A 509 0.30 13.85 -54.24
CA ASP A 509 -0.81 14.78 -54.41
C ASP A 509 -1.84 14.39 -55.49
N ALA A 510 -3.09 14.85 -55.31
CA ALA A 510 -3.73 15.85 -56.19
C ALA A 510 -5.26 15.92 -56.00
N SER A 511 -5.76 17.15 -56.13
CA SER A 511 -7.14 17.60 -56.13
C SER A 511 -8.02 17.02 -57.24
N SER A 512 -9.34 16.92 -56.99
CA SER A 512 -10.48 17.16 -57.92
C SER A 512 -11.76 16.71 -57.20
N SER A 513 -12.72 17.59 -56.86
CA SER A 513 -13.76 18.19 -57.71
C SER A 513 -14.63 17.19 -58.47
N SER A 514 -15.84 16.95 -57.98
CA SER A 514 -17.05 16.80 -58.80
C SER A 514 -18.28 16.96 -57.92
N SER A 515 -19.00 18.03 -58.23
CA SER A 515 -20.44 18.22 -58.08
C SER A 515 -21.23 17.13 -58.81
N ASP A 516 -22.43 16.83 -58.30
CA ASP A 516 -23.68 16.47 -59.00
C ASP A 516 -24.72 16.35 -57.86
N ASP A 517 -25.58 17.35 -57.66
CA ASP A 517 -26.81 17.68 -58.40
C ASP A 517 -28.05 17.02 -57.74
N ASP A 518 -28.77 17.90 -57.04
CA ASP A 518 -30.21 18.08 -56.93
C ASP A 518 -31.15 16.94 -57.36
N GLU A 519 -32.12 16.63 -56.48
CA GLU A 519 -33.53 16.67 -56.89
C GLU A 519 -34.46 16.81 -55.67
N ASP A 520 -35.36 17.77 -55.80
CA ASP A 520 -36.40 18.19 -54.87
C ASP A 520 -37.42 17.08 -54.58
N SER A 521 -37.98 17.05 -53.36
CA SER A 521 -39.45 16.96 -53.24
C SER A 521 -39.97 17.34 -51.87
N ASP A 522 -40.94 18.23 -51.98
CA ASP A 522 -41.71 18.95 -51.00
C ASP A 522 -42.81 18.09 -50.35
N SER A 523 -43.28 18.61 -49.22
CA SER A 523 -44.66 18.55 -48.72
C SER A 523 -45.08 17.56 -47.63
N SER A 524 -45.87 18.16 -46.74
CA SER A 524 -46.85 17.61 -45.79
C SER A 524 -46.41 17.35 -44.35
N LEU A 525 -46.59 18.43 -43.59
CA LEU A 525 -47.13 18.47 -42.24
C LEU A 525 -48.18 17.37 -41.99
N ASP A 526 -47.94 16.50 -41.02
CA ASP A 526 -49.01 15.83 -40.30
C ASP A 526 -48.74 15.83 -38.79
N MET A 527 -49.64 16.50 -38.07
CA MET A 527 -49.69 16.65 -36.63
C MET A 527 -50.65 15.59 -36.10
N GLY A 528 -50.12 14.41 -35.77
CA GLY A 528 -50.91 13.29 -35.28
C GLY A 528 -50.43 12.78 -33.92
N ASP A 529 -51.17 13.13 -32.88
CA ASP A 529 -51.05 12.64 -31.52
C ASP A 529 -50.95 11.11 -31.39
N SER A 530 -49.98 10.63 -30.61
CA SER A 530 -50.14 9.51 -29.66
C SER A 530 -48.80 9.12 -29.04
N ARG A 531 -48.41 9.82 -27.96
CA ARG A 531 -47.30 9.41 -27.09
C ARG A 531 -47.64 8.10 -26.37
N LYS A 532 -47.37 6.96 -27.02
CA LYS A 532 -47.29 5.65 -26.36
C LYS A 532 -46.10 5.64 -25.40
N ARG A 533 -46.38 5.87 -24.10
CA ARG A 533 -45.42 5.64 -23.00
C ARG A 533 -44.99 4.17 -23.02
N LYS A 534 -43.78 3.90 -23.51
CA LYS A 534 -43.14 2.58 -23.36
C LYS A 534 -42.90 2.33 -21.85
N PRO A 535 -43.40 1.24 -21.27
CA PRO A 535 -43.10 0.91 -19.88
C PRO A 535 -41.61 0.60 -19.78
N LYS A 536 -40.91 1.36 -18.92
CA LYS A 536 -39.52 1.06 -18.55
C LYS A 536 -39.50 -0.35 -17.94
N LYS A 537 -38.98 -1.34 -18.68
CA LYS A 537 -38.60 -2.64 -18.13
C LYS A 537 -37.59 -2.37 -17.01
N ARG A 538 -38.07 -2.44 -15.77
CA ARG A 538 -37.25 -2.51 -14.56
C ARG A 538 -36.39 -3.76 -14.73
N SER A 539 -35.11 -3.55 -15.05
CA SER A 539 -34.11 -4.61 -15.11
C SER A 539 -34.11 -5.31 -13.76
N LYS A 540 -34.75 -6.49 -13.71
CA LYS A 540 -34.63 -7.41 -12.58
C LYS A 540 -33.15 -7.76 -12.50
N ARG A 541 -32.49 -7.35 -11.42
CA ARG A 541 -31.17 -7.87 -11.07
C ARG A 541 -31.34 -9.37 -10.88
N ASN A 542 -30.86 -10.15 -11.83
CA ASN A 542 -30.58 -11.56 -11.60
C ASN A 542 -29.39 -11.60 -10.66
N ILE A 543 -29.66 -11.61 -9.35
CA ILE A 543 -28.72 -12.12 -8.37
C ILE A 543 -28.70 -13.63 -8.62
N GLY A 544 -27.58 -14.16 -9.09
CA GLY A 544 -27.42 -15.58 -9.33
C GLY A 544 -27.67 -16.34 -8.03
N LYS A 545 -28.50 -17.39 -8.09
CA LYS A 545 -28.54 -18.39 -7.00
C LYS A 545 -27.13 -18.97 -6.89
N ASN A 546 -26.54 -18.91 -5.69
CA ASN A 546 -25.21 -19.39 -5.30
C ASN A 546 -24.06 -18.37 -5.25
N GLN A 547 -24.34 -17.06 -5.21
CA GLN A 547 -23.33 -16.07 -4.82
C GLN A 547 -23.65 -15.49 -3.44
N THR A 548 -23.01 -16.03 -2.40
CA THR A 548 -22.79 -15.31 -1.14
C THR A 548 -21.50 -14.52 -1.30
N GLU A 549 -21.61 -13.31 -1.86
CA GLU A 549 -20.48 -12.36 -1.80
C GLU A 549 -20.33 -11.87 -0.36
N HIS A 550 -19.44 -12.49 0.40
CA HIS A 550 -18.92 -11.92 1.64
C HIS A 550 -18.02 -10.74 1.28
N THR A 551 -18.64 -9.59 1.01
CA THR A 551 -17.90 -8.36 0.77
C THR A 551 -17.52 -7.78 2.12
N PHE A 552 -16.30 -8.05 2.58
CA PHE A 552 -15.74 -7.38 3.75
C PHE A 552 -15.29 -5.98 3.36
N THR A 553 -16.15 -4.98 3.49
CA THR A 553 -15.70 -3.59 3.51
C THR A 553 -14.95 -3.34 4.81
N PRO A 554 -13.64 -3.06 4.81
CA PRO A 554 -13.00 -2.52 6.00
C PRO A 554 -13.66 -1.17 6.28
N SER A 555 -14.41 -1.08 7.37
CA SER A 555 -15.06 0.16 7.82
C SER A 555 -14.06 1.23 8.26
N THR A 556 -12.77 0.86 8.42
CA THR A 556 -11.72 1.69 9.00
C THR A 556 -10.92 2.50 7.97
N GLY A 557 -11.07 2.23 6.66
CA GLY A 557 -10.26 2.89 5.62
C GLY A 557 -8.76 2.58 5.68
N GLU A 558 -8.36 1.60 6.50
CA GLU A 558 -6.97 1.18 6.63
C GLU A 558 -6.51 0.44 5.37
N THR A 559 -5.32 0.78 4.89
CA THR A 559 -4.64 0.06 3.82
C THR A 559 -3.51 -0.77 4.39
N GLY A 560 -3.02 -1.74 3.63
CA GLY A 560 -1.93 -2.58 4.09
C GLY A 560 -1.77 -3.83 3.26
N TRP A 561 -1.11 -4.81 3.85
CA TRP A 561 -0.95 -6.13 3.26
C TRP A 561 -0.75 -7.17 4.36
N VAL A 562 -1.13 -8.41 4.05
CA VAL A 562 -0.81 -9.59 4.84
C VAL A 562 -0.02 -10.55 3.97
N SER A 563 1.00 -11.20 4.52
CA SER A 563 1.79 -12.18 3.80
C SER A 563 2.08 -13.42 4.63
N PHE A 564 2.16 -14.55 3.95
CA PHE A 564 2.47 -15.86 4.51
C PHE A 564 3.83 -16.31 3.97
N CYS A 565 4.78 -16.55 4.85
CA CYS A 565 6.04 -17.23 4.53
C CYS A 565 5.88 -18.72 4.81
N LEU A 566 5.79 -19.51 3.75
CA LEU A 566 5.62 -20.96 3.82
C LEU A 566 6.97 -21.67 3.90
N GLY A 567 6.99 -22.85 4.51
CA GLY A 567 8.16 -23.72 4.57
C GLY A 567 8.57 -24.25 3.20
N SER A 568 9.87 -24.32 2.94
CA SER A 568 10.37 -25.03 1.74
C SER A 568 10.21 -26.52 1.96
N GLN A 569 9.50 -27.20 1.06
CA GLN A 569 9.62 -28.65 0.98
C GLN A 569 10.98 -29.03 0.39
N ALA A 570 11.48 -30.21 0.76
CA ALA A 570 12.64 -30.78 0.10
C ALA A 570 12.34 -30.91 -1.40
N PRO A 571 13.24 -30.51 -2.30
CA PRO A 571 13.01 -30.63 -3.73
C PRO A 571 12.74 -32.11 -4.05
N VAL A 572 11.56 -32.38 -4.60
CA VAL A 572 11.28 -33.69 -5.20
C VAL A 572 12.29 -33.85 -6.33
N LYS A 573 13.11 -34.90 -6.27
CA LYS A 573 14.14 -35.19 -7.29
C LYS A 573 13.45 -35.33 -8.66
N GLY A 574 13.48 -34.30 -9.50
CA GLY A 574 12.98 -34.41 -10.87
C GLY A 574 12.60 -33.11 -11.56
N ASP A 575 12.03 -32.13 -10.84
CA ASP A 575 11.51 -30.91 -11.48
C ASP A 575 12.21 -29.64 -11.00
N GLY A 576 12.66 -28.83 -11.95
CA GLY A 576 13.41 -27.59 -11.73
C GLY A 576 12.55 -26.41 -11.24
N GLU A 577 11.25 -26.58 -11.06
CA GLU A 577 10.34 -25.50 -10.67
C GLU A 577 10.20 -25.42 -9.14
N ARG A 578 10.83 -24.41 -8.53
CA ARG A 578 10.65 -24.09 -7.10
C ARG A 578 9.38 -23.28 -6.90
N GLY A 579 8.65 -23.62 -5.84
CA GLY A 579 7.34 -23.07 -5.54
C GLY A 579 7.41 -21.67 -4.94
N SER A 580 6.26 -21.00 -4.98
CA SER A 580 6.04 -19.76 -4.26
C SER A 580 6.16 -19.99 -2.77
N ARG A 581 7.03 -19.20 -2.15
CA ARG A 581 7.33 -19.28 -0.72
C ARG A 581 6.66 -18.18 0.06
N TRP A 582 6.46 -17.03 -0.58
CA TRP A 582 5.66 -15.95 -0.03
C TRP A 582 4.35 -15.85 -0.81
N VAL A 583 3.25 -15.80 -0.07
CA VAL A 583 1.94 -15.42 -0.59
C VAL A 583 1.60 -14.08 0.04
N LEU A 584 1.58 -13.00 -0.74
CA LEU A 584 1.29 -11.65 -0.26
C LEU A 584 -0.06 -11.19 -0.78
N VAL A 585 -0.92 -10.72 0.11
CA VAL A 585 -2.24 -10.20 -0.20
C VAL A 585 -2.27 -8.72 0.10
N GLU A 586 -2.43 -7.91 -0.93
CA GLU A 586 -2.63 -6.47 -0.80
C GLU A 586 -4.08 -6.23 -0.33
N LEU A 587 -4.22 -5.48 0.77
CA LEU A 587 -5.50 -5.02 1.27
C LEU A 587 -5.84 -3.71 0.57
N VAL A 588 -6.56 -3.83 -0.54
CA VAL A 588 -6.96 -2.71 -1.38
C VAL A 588 -8.37 -2.30 -0.95
N GLY A 589 -8.43 -1.46 0.08
CA GLY A 589 -9.67 -0.81 0.53
C GLY A 589 -10.17 0.21 -0.52
N THR A 590 -10.16 1.49 -0.17
CA THR A 590 -10.46 2.59 -1.11
C THR A 590 -9.27 2.91 -2.03
N ASP A 591 -8.74 1.90 -2.72
CA ASP A 591 -7.63 1.90 -3.69
C ASP A 591 -6.99 3.25 -4.08
N THR A 592 -6.23 3.95 -3.21
CA THR A 592 -5.60 5.26 -3.54
C THR A 592 -4.25 5.13 -4.24
N ARG A 593 -4.16 4.27 -5.26
CA ARG A 593 -2.97 4.16 -6.12
C ARG A 593 -2.72 5.45 -6.92
N SER A 594 -1.44 5.75 -7.18
CA SER A 594 -0.99 6.96 -7.89
C SER A 594 -1.45 7.09 -9.35
#